data_AF-A0ABD4S2S4-F1
#
_entry.id   AF-A0ABD4S2S4-F1
#
_cell.length_a   1.000
_cell.length_b   1.000
_cell.length_c   1.000
_cell.angle_alpha   90.00
_cell.angle_beta   90.00
_cell.angle_gamma   90.00
#
_symmetry.space_group_name_H-M   'P 1'
#
loop_
_entity.id
_entity.type
_entity.pdbx_description
1 polymer ?
#
loop_
_entity_poly.entity_id
_entity_poly.type
_entity_poly.pdbx_seq_one_letter_code
_entity_poly.pdbx_strand_id
1 'polypeptide(L)'
;MNKSKYMNVCFKNYIKVAEGMYTKRDLIPIKLINSMDKNNKIRKTLHELSCEFEYPKTSLSSLFTELKKLDFLQRVKNGEYMINPHIAYKGNRADKESLLEEYNQIKRPNKVSK
;
A
#
# COMPACT_ATOMS: atom_id res chain seq x y z
N MET A 1 23.92 12.78 -12.83
CA MET A 1 22.76 11.90 -12.58
C MET A 1 22.30 12.11 -11.15
N ASN A 2 21.22 12.85 -10.92
CA ASN A 2 20.74 13.19 -9.58
C ASN A 2 20.37 11.90 -8.83
N LYS A 3 21.23 11.45 -7.90
CA LYS A 3 20.84 10.47 -6.89
C LYS A 3 19.80 11.20 -6.03
N SER A 4 18.51 11.04 -6.32
CA SER A 4 17.48 11.51 -5.38
C SER A 4 17.76 10.79 -4.07
N LYS A 5 18.31 11.51 -3.09
CA LYS A 5 18.44 10.98 -1.73
C LYS A 5 17.03 10.60 -1.30
N TYR A 6 16.81 9.32 -1.05
CA TYR A 6 15.53 8.84 -0.56
C TYR A 6 15.23 9.57 0.76
N MET A 7 14.07 10.21 0.84
CA MET A 7 13.63 10.89 2.05
C MET A 7 13.12 9.84 3.04
N ASN A 8 13.79 9.72 4.18
CA ASN A 8 13.34 8.85 5.27
C ASN A 8 12.24 9.56 6.06
N VAL A 9 10.97 9.22 5.80
CA VAL A 9 9.82 9.75 6.55
C VAL A 9 9.44 8.77 7.67
N CYS A 10 9.40 9.26 8.91
CA CYS A 10 8.78 8.51 10.00
C CYS A 10 7.25 8.63 9.89
N PHE A 11 6.61 7.68 9.21
CA PHE A 11 5.16 7.72 8.97
C PHE A 11 4.34 7.82 10.26
N LYS A 12 4.77 7.16 11.35
CA LYS A 12 4.10 7.27 12.66
C LYS A 12 4.05 8.71 13.15
N ASN A 13 5.18 9.43 13.08
CA ASN A 13 5.25 10.82 13.52
C ASN A 13 4.50 11.74 12.56
N TYR A 14 4.59 11.49 11.24
CA TYR A 14 3.85 12.26 10.25
C TYR A 14 2.33 12.13 10.43
N ILE A 15 1.81 10.91 10.58
CA ILE A 15 0.39 10.66 10.83
C ILE A 15 -0.06 11.41 12.08
N LYS A 16 0.71 11.36 13.18
CA LYS A 16 0.38 12.07 14.42
C LYS A 16 0.23 13.58 14.23
N VAL A 17 1.07 14.20 13.41
CA VAL A 17 0.97 15.64 13.09
C VAL A 17 -0.26 15.90 12.19
N ALA A 18 -0.51 15.02 11.23
CA ALA A 18 -1.58 15.15 10.24
C ALA A 18 -2.98 14.84 10.79
N GLU A 19 -3.10 14.07 11.88
CA GLU A 19 -4.38 13.64 12.48
C GLU A 19 -5.30 14.79 12.90
N GLY A 20 -4.76 15.99 13.16
CA GLY A 20 -5.57 17.19 13.43
C GLY A 20 -6.01 17.97 12.17
N MET A 21 -5.50 17.61 11.00
CA MET A 21 -5.67 18.39 9.75
C MET A 21 -6.46 17.65 8.67
N TYR A 22 -6.54 16.32 8.75
CA TYR A 22 -7.14 15.47 7.72
C TYR A 22 -8.14 14.48 8.32
N THR A 23 -9.02 13.93 7.48
CA THR A 23 -9.97 12.91 7.92
C THR A 23 -9.30 11.55 8.14
N LYS A 24 -9.94 10.67 8.92
CA LYS A 24 -9.48 9.27 9.05
C LYS A 24 -9.30 8.59 7.69
N ARG A 25 -10.18 8.88 6.71
CA ARG A 25 -10.12 8.33 5.34
C ARG A 25 -8.83 8.74 4.63
N ASP A 26 -8.46 10.01 4.72
CA ASP A 26 -7.31 10.59 4.01
C ASP A 26 -5.98 10.00 4.51
N LEU A 27 -5.93 9.55 5.77
CA LEU A 27 -4.75 8.95 6.38
C LEU A 27 -4.58 7.47 6.07
N ILE A 28 -5.61 6.79 5.54
CA ILE A 28 -5.57 5.34 5.28
C ILE A 28 -4.42 4.93 4.34
N PRO A 29 -4.15 5.59 3.20
CA PRO A 29 -3.02 5.24 2.35
C PRO A 29 -1.68 5.24 3.08
N ILE A 30 -1.47 6.21 3.98
CA ILE A 30 -0.24 6.32 4.76
C ILE A 30 -0.17 5.23 5.82
N LYS A 31 -1.29 4.94 6.49
CA LYS A 31 -1.39 3.80 7.43
C LYS A 31 -1.09 2.47 6.72
N LEU A 32 -1.57 2.27 5.49
CA LEU A 32 -1.27 1.09 4.69
C LEU A 32 0.22 0.96 4.37
N ILE A 33 0.88 2.05 3.94
CA ILE A 33 2.33 2.07 3.71
C ILE A 33 3.09 1.75 5.01
N ASN A 34 2.64 2.26 6.15
CA ASN A 34 3.27 1.97 7.43
C ASN A 34 3.15 0.47 7.78
N SER A 35 2.00 -0.15 7.50
CA SER A 35 1.69 -1.55 7.80
C SER A 35 2.29 -2.59 6.83
N MET A 36 2.94 -2.17 5.74
CA MET A 36 3.56 -3.10 4.78
C MET A 36 4.82 -3.76 5.34
N ASP A 37 5.10 -5.00 4.94
CA ASP A 37 6.35 -5.71 5.25
C ASP A 37 7.49 -5.35 4.26
N LYS A 38 8.63 -6.06 4.38
CA LYS A 38 9.78 -5.90 3.47
C LYS A 38 9.50 -6.32 2.01
N ASN A 39 8.44 -7.08 1.78
CA ASN A 39 8.03 -7.56 0.46
C ASN A 39 6.88 -6.71 -0.11
N ASN A 40 6.66 -5.49 0.42
CA ASN A 40 5.57 -4.60 0.05
C ASN A 40 4.16 -5.16 0.28
N LYS A 41 4.01 -6.16 1.15
CA LYS A 41 2.75 -6.83 1.42
C LYS A 41 2.13 -6.40 2.74
N ILE A 42 0.81 -6.32 2.75
CA ILE A 42 -0.03 -6.14 3.92
C ILE A 42 -0.78 -7.45 4.12
N ARG A 43 -0.39 -8.22 5.15
CA ARG A 43 -1.00 -9.52 5.48
C ARG A 43 -2.06 -9.37 6.58
N LYS A 44 -3.12 -8.64 6.24
CA LYS A 44 -4.27 -8.40 7.10
C LYS A 44 -5.52 -8.46 6.26
N THR A 45 -6.55 -9.10 6.79
CA THR A 45 -7.91 -9.05 6.25
C THR A 45 -8.46 -7.63 6.33
N LEU A 46 -9.45 -7.34 5.49
CA LEU A 46 -10.17 -6.07 5.54
C LEU A 46 -10.83 -5.85 6.92
N HIS A 47 -11.18 -6.92 7.63
CA HIS A 47 -11.73 -6.82 8.98
C HIS A 47 -10.66 -6.39 10.00
N GLU A 48 -9.48 -7.02 10.01
CA GLU A 48 -8.38 -6.62 10.89
C GLU A 48 -7.97 -5.16 10.63
N LEU A 49 -7.87 -4.77 9.36
CA LEU A 49 -7.59 -3.39 8.97
C LEU A 49 -8.69 -2.43 9.42
N SER A 50 -9.97 -2.83 9.38
CA SER A 50 -11.07 -2.00 9.87
C SER A 50 -10.99 -1.73 11.37
N CYS A 51 -10.60 -2.75 12.15
CA CYS A 51 -10.39 -2.62 13.58
C CYS A 51 -9.17 -1.75 13.89
N GLU A 52 -8.05 -1.99 13.22
CA GLU A 52 -6.80 -1.23 13.41
C GLU A 52 -6.92 0.24 13.01
N PHE A 53 -7.66 0.53 11.95
CA PHE A 53 -7.84 1.91 11.47
C PHE A 53 -9.02 2.61 12.13
N GLU A 54 -9.79 1.90 12.97
CA GLU A 54 -11.06 2.36 13.53
C GLU A 54 -11.95 2.97 12.45
N TYR A 55 -12.10 2.24 11.35
CA TYR A 55 -12.81 2.72 10.15
C TYR A 55 -13.78 1.64 9.66
N PRO A 56 -15.04 1.98 9.32
CA PRO A 56 -16.04 0.97 8.95
C PRO A 56 -15.58 0.07 7.81
N LYS A 57 -15.72 -1.25 7.98
CA LYS A 57 -15.29 -2.25 6.99
C LYS A 57 -15.92 -2.05 5.62
N THR A 58 -17.20 -1.67 5.56
CA THR A 58 -17.92 -1.39 4.31
C THR A 58 -17.29 -0.21 3.57
N SER A 59 -17.05 0.90 4.27
CA SER A 59 -16.37 2.08 3.72
C SER A 59 -14.93 1.78 3.33
N LEU A 60 -14.22 0.94 4.10
CA LEU A 60 -12.86 0.49 3.78
C LEU A 60 -12.85 -0.35 2.49
N SER A 61 -13.87 -1.19 2.28
CA SER A 61 -14.02 -2.00 1.06
C SER A 61 -14.18 -1.11 -0.19
N SER A 62 -15.02 -0.07 -0.08
CA SER A 62 -15.20 0.92 -1.15
C SER A 62 -13.90 1.65 -1.43
N LEU A 63 -13.19 2.10 -0.38
CA LEU A 63 -11.89 2.76 -0.54
C LEU A 63 -10.84 1.83 -1.18
N PHE A 64 -10.78 0.56 -0.81
CA PHE A 64 -9.85 -0.40 -1.44
C PHE A 64 -10.14 -0.58 -2.93
N THR A 65 -11.41 -0.52 -3.32
CA THR A 65 -11.80 -0.54 -4.74
C THR A 65 -11.28 0.69 -5.47
N GLU A 66 -11.38 1.88 -4.86
CA GLU A 66 -10.81 3.12 -5.40
C GLU A 66 -9.29 3.07 -5.48
N LEU A 67 -8.61 2.68 -4.40
CA LEU A 67 -7.15 2.56 -4.34
C LEU A 67 -6.62 1.59 -5.39
N LYS A 68 -7.33 0.49 -5.67
CA LYS A 68 -6.98 -0.42 -6.77
C LYS A 68 -7.08 0.26 -8.14
N LYS A 69 -8.12 1.08 -8.38
CA LYS A 69 -8.29 1.84 -9.63
C LYS A 69 -7.20 2.90 -9.81
N LEU A 70 -6.78 3.54 -8.72
CA LEU A 70 -5.69 4.52 -8.69
C LEU A 70 -4.29 3.88 -8.75
N ASP A 71 -4.22 2.56 -8.97
CA ASP A 71 -2.98 1.80 -9.00
C ASP A 71 -2.13 1.92 -7.72
N PHE A 72 -2.78 2.14 -6.58
CA PHE A 72 -2.10 2.25 -5.29
C PHE A 72 -1.75 0.88 -4.70
N LEU A 73 -2.67 -0.07 -4.81
CA LEU A 73 -2.50 -1.44 -4.31
C LEU A 73 -3.16 -2.46 -5.23
N GLN A 74 -2.72 -3.72 -5.12
CA GLN A 74 -3.42 -4.87 -5.66
C GLN A 74 -3.73 -5.88 -4.56
N ARG A 75 -4.81 -6.66 -4.76
CA ARG A 75 -5.09 -7.82 -3.92
C ARG A 75 -4.29 -9.00 -4.46
N VAL A 76 -3.46 -9.60 -3.61
CA VAL A 76 -2.74 -10.85 -3.94
C VAL A 76 -3.69 -12.02 -3.74
N LYS A 77 -4.30 -12.10 -2.55
CA LYS A 77 -5.31 -13.10 -2.17
C LYS A 77 -6.18 -12.56 -1.04
N ASN A 78 -7.10 -13.37 -0.52
CA ASN A 78 -7.89 -12.98 0.66
C ASN A 78 -6.95 -12.73 1.85
N GLY A 79 -6.99 -11.51 2.42
CA GLY A 79 -6.14 -11.13 3.54
C GLY A 79 -4.71 -10.74 3.17
N GLU A 80 -4.38 -10.62 1.88
CA GLU A 80 -3.07 -10.17 1.44
C GLU A 80 -3.17 -9.17 0.28
N TYR A 81 -2.56 -8.02 0.48
CA TYR A 81 -2.50 -6.93 -0.49
C TYR A 81 -1.04 -6.54 -0.73
N MET A 82 -0.73 -6.03 -1.91
CA MET A 82 0.59 -5.51 -2.26
C MET A 82 0.48 -4.04 -2.62
N ILE A 83 1.30 -3.19 -2.00
CA ILE A 83 1.41 -1.76 -2.32
C ILE A 83 2.28 -1.60 -3.56
N ASN A 84 1.87 -0.74 -4.49
CA ASN A 84 2.62 -0.43 -5.69
C ASN A 84 4.04 0.06 -5.34
N PRO A 85 5.11 -0.66 -5.75
CA PRO A 85 6.48 -0.26 -5.45
C PRO A 85 6.92 1.06 -6.09
N HIS A 86 6.18 1.59 -7.08
CA HIS A 86 6.39 2.96 -7.57
C HIS A 86 6.01 4.01 -6.52
N ILE A 87 5.10 3.70 -5.61
CA ILE A 87 4.60 4.61 -4.58
C ILE A 87 5.45 4.50 -3.32
N ALA A 88 5.64 3.29 -2.80
CA ALA A 88 6.43 3.07 -1.61
C ALA A 88 7.05 1.68 -1.65
N TYR A 89 8.27 1.52 -1.12
CA TYR A 89 8.88 0.20 -0.93
C TYR A 89 9.81 0.20 0.28
N LYS A 90 9.94 -0.94 0.95
CA LYS A 90 10.87 -1.14 2.08
C LYS A 90 12.05 -2.02 1.60
N GLY A 91 13.07 -1.40 1.00
CA GLY A 91 14.24 -2.13 0.48
C GLY A 91 15.24 -1.26 -0.29
N ASN A 92 16.19 -1.89 -0.98
CA ASN A 92 17.12 -1.23 -1.88
C ASN A 92 16.55 -1.13 -3.32
N ARG A 93 17.31 -0.56 -4.27
CA ARG A 93 16.84 -0.39 -5.66
C ARG A 93 16.64 -1.72 -6.41
N ALA A 94 17.47 -2.72 -6.16
CA ALA A 94 17.33 -4.03 -6.79
C ALA A 94 16.05 -4.74 -6.32
N ASP A 95 15.72 -4.61 -5.03
CA ASP A 95 14.47 -5.15 -4.46
C ASP A 95 13.24 -4.51 -5.15
N LYS A 96 13.32 -3.23 -5.50
CA LYS A 96 12.21 -2.51 -6.16
C LYS A 96 11.84 -3.10 -7.52
N GLU A 97 12.82 -3.43 -8.36
CA GLU A 97 12.56 -3.94 -9.72
C GLU A 97 11.83 -5.29 -9.67
N SER A 98 12.29 -6.22 -8.81
CA SER A 98 11.62 -7.50 -8.60
C SER A 98 10.20 -7.33 -8.04
N LEU A 99 10.01 -6.43 -7.07
CA LEU A 99 8.67 -6.14 -6.53
C LEU A 99 7.73 -5.53 -7.59
N LEU A 100 8.25 -4.71 -8.51
CA LEU A 100 7.47 -4.14 -9.60
C LEU A 100 7.01 -5.22 -10.59
N GLU A 101 7.87 -6.18 -10.91
CA GLU A 101 7.50 -7.33 -11.75
C GLU A 101 6.38 -8.14 -11.09
N GLU A 102 6.52 -8.50 -9.82
CA GLU A 102 5.49 -9.22 -9.06
C GLU A 102 4.16 -8.43 -9.04
N TYR A 103 4.20 -7.14 -8.72
CA TYR A 103 3.01 -6.29 -8.68
C TYR A 103 2.30 -6.23 -10.04
N ASN A 104 3.06 -6.12 -11.14
CA ASN A 104 2.51 -6.08 -12.49
C ASN A 104 1.89 -7.41 -12.93
N GLN A 105 2.44 -8.54 -12.50
CA GLN A 105 1.85 -9.86 -12.71
C GLN A 105 0.50 -9.99 -11.99
N ILE A 106 0.43 -9.55 -10.72
CA ILE A 106 -0.83 -9.55 -9.95
C ILE A 106 -1.89 -8.66 -10.61
N LYS A 107 -1.47 -7.48 -11.11
CA LYS A 107 -2.35 -6.53 -11.81
C LYS A 107 -2.90 -7.09 -13.13
N ARG A 108 -2.14 -7.98 -13.79
CA ARG A 108 -2.45 -8.55 -15.11
C ARG A 108 -2.36 -10.08 -15.09
N PRO A 109 -3.28 -10.78 -14.39
CA PRO A 109 -3.19 -12.23 -14.25
C PRO A 109 -3.26 -13.00 -15.59
N ASN A 110 -3.74 -12.37 -16.68
CA ASN A 110 -4.04 -13.04 -17.95
C ASN A 110 -3.22 -12.53 -19.16
N LYS A 111 -1.97 -12.04 -19.00
CA LYS A 111 -1.08 -11.72 -20.13
C LYS A 111 0.08 -12.69 -20.34
N VAL A 112 -0.11 -13.96 -20.01
CA VAL A 112 0.76 -15.05 -20.47
C VAL A 112 -0.11 -16.06 -21.20
N SER A 113 -0.29 -15.86 -22.51
CA SER A 113 -0.65 -16.86 -23.53
C SER A 113 -0.94 -16.16 -24.87
N LYS A 114 0.12 -15.92 -25.64
CA LYS A 114 0.25 -16.19 -27.09
C LYS A 114 1.58 -15.62 -27.57
#